data_AF-A0A8C2R2V8-F1
#
_entry.id   AF-A0A8C2R2V8-F1
#
_cell.length_a   1.000
_cell.length_b   1.000
_cell.length_c   1.000
_cell.angle_alpha   90.00
_cell.angle_beta   90.00
_cell.angle_gamma   90.00
#
_symmetry.space_group_name_H-M   'P 1'
#
loop_
_entity.id
_entity.type
_entity.pdbx_description
1 polymer ?
#
loop_
_entity_poly.entity_id
_entity_poly.type
_entity_poly.pdbx_seq_one_letter_code
_entity_poly.pdbx_strand_id
1 'polypeptide(L)'
;MLQPGVNKFSLRMFGSQKAVEKEQERVKTAGFWIIHPYSDFRFYWDLIMLIMMVGNLVIIPVGITFFTEQTTTPWIIFNVASDTVFLLDLIMNFRTGTVNEDSSEIILDPKVIKMNYLKSWFVVDFISSIPVDYIFLIVEKGMDSEVYKTARALRIVRFTKILSLLRLLRLSRLIRYIHQWEE
;
A
#
# COMPACT_ATOMS: atom_id res chain seq x y z
N MET A 1 -18.76 8.79 3.35
CA MET A 1 -17.41 8.44 3.82
C MET A 1 -16.33 8.63 2.78
N LEU A 2 -16.56 8.33 1.48
CA LEU A 2 -15.54 8.53 0.42
C LEU A 2 -15.43 9.98 -0.10
N GLN A 3 -16.28 10.87 0.38
CA GLN A 3 -16.36 12.29 0.02
C GLN A 3 -15.76 13.14 1.16
N PRO A 4 -15.30 14.37 0.88
CA PRO A 4 -14.82 15.25 1.93
C PRO A 4 -15.97 15.64 2.85
N GLY A 5 -15.82 15.40 4.16
CA GLY A 5 -16.78 15.84 5.17
C GLY A 5 -16.70 17.35 5.39
N VAL A 6 -17.79 17.97 5.87
CA VAL A 6 -17.76 19.39 6.28
C VAL A 6 -17.09 19.46 7.67
N ASN A 7 -15.80 19.74 7.68
CA ASN A 7 -15.00 19.88 8.89
C ASN A 7 -14.05 21.09 8.77
N LYS A 8 -13.32 21.43 9.84
CA LYS A 8 -12.40 22.58 9.86
C LYS A 8 -11.35 22.52 8.75
N PHE A 9 -10.89 21.32 8.39
CA PHE A 9 -9.90 21.11 7.33
C PHE A 9 -10.49 21.39 5.95
N SER A 10 -11.64 20.80 5.61
CA SER A 10 -12.32 21.04 4.34
C SER A 10 -12.71 22.51 4.17
N LEU A 11 -13.15 23.19 5.23
CA LEU A 11 -13.45 24.62 5.18
C LEU A 11 -12.20 25.47 4.95
N ARG A 12 -11.05 25.06 5.48
CA ARG A 12 -9.76 25.72 5.22
C ARG A 12 -9.31 25.53 3.77
N MET A 13 -9.49 24.33 3.21
CA MET A 13 -9.06 23.99 1.84
C MET A 13 -9.97 24.59 0.76
N PHE A 14 -11.29 24.49 0.95
CA PHE A 14 -12.28 24.91 -0.04
C PHE A 14 -12.88 26.30 0.24
N GLY A 15 -12.54 26.90 1.38
CA GLY A 15 -12.93 28.26 1.79
C GLY A 15 -14.36 28.40 2.34
N SER A 16 -15.35 27.67 1.79
CA SER A 16 -16.74 27.77 2.23
C SER A 16 -17.46 26.42 2.21
N GLN A 17 -18.51 26.28 3.02
CA GLN A 17 -19.33 25.06 3.03
C GLN A 17 -19.94 24.77 1.65
N LYS A 18 -20.40 25.81 0.94
CA LYS A 18 -20.97 25.68 -0.41
C LYS A 18 -19.95 25.13 -1.42
N ALA A 19 -18.66 25.47 -1.27
CA ALA A 19 -17.60 24.91 -2.10
C ALA A 19 -17.35 23.43 -1.78
N VAL A 20 -17.39 23.04 -0.50
CA VAL A 20 -17.32 21.63 -0.09
C VAL A 20 -18.49 20.83 -0.67
N GLU A 21 -19.71 21.35 -0.61
CA GLU A 21 -20.89 20.71 -1.20
C GLU A 21 -20.76 20.53 -2.71
N LYS A 22 -20.25 21.55 -3.42
CA LYS A 22 -19.95 21.45 -4.86
C LYS A 22 -18.92 20.34 -5.14
N GLU A 23 -17.92 20.20 -4.29
CA GLU A 23 -16.91 19.14 -4.41
C GLU A 23 -17.48 17.76 -4.13
N GLN A 24 -18.39 17.63 -3.15
CA GLN A 24 -19.11 16.38 -2.90
C GLN A 24 -19.91 15.93 -4.13
N GLU A 25 -20.60 16.85 -4.81
CA GLU A 25 -21.31 16.56 -6.07
C GLU A 25 -20.34 16.16 -7.20
N ARG A 26 -19.17 16.79 -7.28
CA ARG A 26 -18.12 16.40 -8.23
C ARG A 26 -17.64 14.97 -8.00
N VAL A 27 -17.45 14.56 -6.75
CA VAL A 27 -17.08 13.18 -6.40
C VAL A 27 -18.19 12.19 -6.78
N LYS A 28 -19.46 12.52 -6.55
CA LYS A 28 -20.61 11.66 -6.94
C LYS A 28 -20.66 11.41 -8.44
N THR A 29 -20.28 12.41 -9.24
CA THR A 29 -20.31 12.35 -10.70
C THR A 29 -19.03 11.79 -11.33
N ALA A 30 -17.92 11.73 -10.58
CA ALA A 30 -16.62 11.27 -11.08
C ALA A 30 -16.56 9.77 -11.43
N GLY A 31 -17.43 8.95 -10.84
CA GLY A 31 -17.56 7.54 -11.18
C GLY A 31 -17.84 6.63 -9.99
N PHE A 32 -17.80 5.32 -10.23
CA PHE A 32 -18.09 4.31 -9.22
C PHE A 32 -16.94 4.22 -8.20
N TRP A 33 -17.27 4.49 -6.93
CA TRP A 33 -16.41 4.25 -5.75
C TRP A 33 -15.08 5.00 -5.82
N ILE A 34 -15.12 6.25 -6.28
CA ILE A 34 -13.96 7.15 -6.19
C ILE A 34 -13.80 7.65 -4.77
N ILE A 35 -12.56 7.58 -4.28
CA ILE A 35 -12.15 8.00 -2.96
C ILE A 35 -11.53 9.38 -3.08
N HIS A 36 -12.15 10.37 -2.47
CA HIS A 36 -11.57 11.70 -2.41
C HIS A 36 -10.36 11.71 -1.45
N PRO A 37 -9.23 12.35 -1.80
CA PRO A 37 -8.02 12.34 -0.97
C PRO A 37 -8.27 12.94 0.42
N TYR A 38 -9.12 13.96 0.52
CA TYR A 38 -9.53 14.58 1.79
C TYR A 38 -10.79 13.97 2.43
N SER A 39 -11.12 12.73 2.10
CA SER A 39 -12.24 12.03 2.73
C SER A 39 -11.85 11.45 4.09
N ASP A 40 -12.81 11.37 5.01
CA ASP A 40 -12.57 10.75 6.33
C ASP A 40 -12.13 9.29 6.18
N PHE A 41 -12.69 8.57 5.19
CA PHE A 41 -12.27 7.20 4.90
C PHE A 41 -10.78 7.11 4.55
N ARG A 42 -10.30 7.95 3.62
CA ARG A 42 -8.90 7.92 3.19
C ARG A 42 -7.98 8.26 4.37
N PHE A 43 -8.36 9.24 5.18
CA PHE A 43 -7.63 9.63 6.38
C PHE A 43 -7.43 8.45 7.36
N TYR A 44 -8.51 7.77 7.76
CA TYR A 44 -8.40 6.63 8.68
C TYR A 44 -7.70 5.44 8.05
N TRP A 45 -7.90 5.20 6.75
CA TRP A 45 -7.18 4.16 6.02
C TRP A 45 -5.67 4.40 6.05
N ASP A 46 -5.23 5.63 5.76
CA ASP A 46 -3.82 6.02 5.79
C ASP A 46 -3.23 5.89 7.20
N LEU A 47 -4.00 6.21 8.25
CA LEU A 47 -3.57 5.98 9.63
C LEU A 47 -3.35 4.49 9.93
N ILE A 48 -4.24 3.60 9.49
CA ILE A 48 -4.08 2.15 9.63
C ILE A 48 -2.85 1.68 8.86
N MET A 49 -2.66 2.16 7.62
CA MET A 49 -1.51 1.83 6.79
C MET A 49 -0.19 2.26 7.43
N LEU A 50 -0.16 3.45 8.04
CA LEU A 50 0.99 3.97 8.77
C LEU A 50 1.37 3.05 9.93
N ILE A 51 0.39 2.69 10.77
CA ILE A 51 0.61 1.78 11.93
C ILE A 51 1.11 0.41 11.44
N MET A 52 0.46 -0.16 10.43
CA MET A 52 0.84 -1.45 9.85
C MET A 52 2.26 -1.40 9.28
N MET A 53 2.64 -0.31 8.61
CA MET A 53 3.96 -0.16 8.01
C MET A 53 5.05 -0.01 9.07
N VAL A 54 4.82 0.79 10.11
CA VAL A 54 5.75 0.90 11.25
C VAL A 54 5.91 -0.45 11.93
N GLY A 55 4.82 -1.18 12.16
CA GLY A 55 4.87 -2.53 12.73
C GLY A 55 5.70 -3.49 11.87
N ASN A 56 5.47 -3.52 10.56
CA ASN A 56 6.24 -4.35 9.63
C ASN A 56 7.72 -3.97 9.58
N LEU A 57 8.04 -2.66 9.63
CA LEU A 57 9.41 -2.17 9.62
C LEU A 57 10.24 -2.70 10.80
N VAL A 58 9.60 -2.92 11.94
CA VAL A 58 10.25 -3.49 13.13
C VAL A 58 10.22 -5.02 13.11
N ILE A 59 9.07 -5.61 12.85
CA ILE A 59 8.85 -7.06 12.98
C ILE A 59 9.60 -7.84 11.89
N ILE A 60 9.61 -7.36 10.64
CA ILE A 60 10.21 -8.10 9.52
C ILE A 60 11.73 -8.28 9.71
N PRO A 61 12.53 -7.21 9.96
CA PRO A 61 13.97 -7.38 10.16
C PRO A 61 14.28 -8.30 11.35
N VAL A 62 13.61 -8.10 12.48
CA VAL A 62 13.78 -8.94 13.69
C VAL A 62 13.46 -10.40 13.39
N GLY A 63 12.35 -10.63 12.68
CA GLY A 63 11.93 -11.91 12.11
C GLY A 63 13.02 -12.60 11.31
N ILE A 64 13.57 -11.87 10.33
CA ILE A 64 14.54 -12.41 9.37
C ILE A 64 15.87 -12.77 10.05
N THR A 65 16.34 -11.91 10.96
CA THR A 65 17.67 -12.02 11.57
C THR A 65 17.72 -12.94 12.79
N PHE A 66 16.74 -12.85 13.69
CA PHE A 66 16.78 -13.55 14.98
C PHE A 66 16.02 -14.87 14.99
N PHE A 67 15.00 -15.05 14.14
CA PHE A 67 14.24 -16.30 14.08
C PHE A 67 14.74 -17.21 12.96
N THR A 68 15.19 -18.40 13.37
CA THR A 68 15.61 -19.49 12.47
C THR A 68 14.43 -20.16 11.79
N GLU A 69 13.30 -20.32 12.49
CA GLU A 69 12.07 -20.91 11.96
C GLU A 69 10.99 -19.84 11.71
N GLN A 70 10.86 -19.43 10.45
CA GLN A 70 9.84 -18.48 9.98
C GLN A 70 8.62 -19.20 9.38
N THR A 71 8.43 -20.47 9.71
CA THR A 71 7.32 -21.30 9.23
C THR A 71 6.27 -21.54 10.31
N THR A 72 6.36 -20.83 11.45
CA THR A 72 5.36 -20.94 12.51
C THR A 72 4.03 -20.35 12.05
N THR A 73 2.93 -20.96 12.47
CA THR A 73 1.57 -20.52 12.10
C THR A 73 1.31 -19.03 12.39
N PRO A 74 1.68 -18.47 13.57
CA PRO A 74 1.46 -17.05 13.84
C PRO A 74 2.23 -16.12 12.89
N TRP A 75 3.46 -16.50 12.52
CA TRP A 75 4.28 -15.73 11.58
C TRP A 75 3.66 -15.69 10.19
N ILE A 76 3.20 -16.85 9.71
CA ILE A 76 2.54 -16.95 8.39
C ILE A 76 1.25 -16.12 8.38
N ILE A 77 0.40 -16.27 9.41
CA ILE A 77 -0.85 -15.50 9.52
C ILE A 77 -0.56 -14.00 9.50
N PHE A 78 0.40 -13.53 10.29
CA PHE A 78 0.79 -12.12 10.34
C PHE A 78 1.21 -11.60 8.96
N ASN A 79 2.11 -12.32 8.28
CA ASN A 79 2.62 -11.88 6.98
C ASN A 79 1.52 -11.90 5.91
N VAL A 80 0.72 -12.95 5.83
CA VAL A 80 -0.38 -13.05 4.84
C VAL A 80 -1.44 -11.99 5.10
N ALA A 81 -1.83 -11.76 6.37
CA ALA A 81 -2.77 -10.71 6.73
C ALA A 81 -2.23 -9.33 6.37
N SER A 82 -0.96 -9.06 6.69
CA SER A 82 -0.31 -7.81 6.32
C SER A 82 -0.26 -7.61 4.81
N ASP A 83 0.20 -8.62 4.05
CA ASP A 83 0.33 -8.54 2.59
C ASP A 83 -1.04 -8.31 1.93
N THR A 84 -2.09 -8.94 2.46
CA THR A 84 -3.47 -8.71 2.02
C THR A 84 -3.89 -7.26 2.20
N VAL A 85 -3.61 -6.64 3.36
CA VAL A 85 -3.92 -5.22 3.61
C VAL A 85 -3.15 -4.30 2.65
N PHE A 86 -1.86 -4.56 2.40
CA PHE A 86 -1.07 -3.78 1.44
C PHE A 86 -1.54 -3.95 -0.02
N LEU A 87 -2.04 -5.14 -0.37
CA LEU A 87 -2.64 -5.40 -1.68
C LEU A 87 -3.99 -4.68 -1.83
N LEU A 88 -4.80 -4.63 -0.78
CA LEU A 88 -6.03 -3.82 -0.77
C LEU A 88 -5.72 -2.33 -0.94
N ASP A 89 -4.70 -1.82 -0.27
CA ASP A 89 -4.22 -0.44 -0.45
C ASP A 89 -3.80 -0.17 -1.91
N LEU A 90 -3.03 -1.08 -2.51
CA LEU A 90 -2.64 -1.00 -3.93
C LEU A 90 -3.87 -0.84 -4.83
N ILE A 91 -4.92 -1.64 -4.60
CA ILE A 91 -6.18 -1.58 -5.37
C ILE A 91 -6.90 -0.25 -5.13
N MET A 92 -6.95 0.22 -3.88
CA MET A 92 -7.59 1.49 -3.53
C MET A 92 -6.86 2.71 -4.11
N ASN A 93 -5.54 2.64 -4.29
CA ASN A 93 -4.77 3.73 -4.91
C ASN A 93 -5.19 3.97 -6.37
N PHE A 94 -5.72 2.97 -7.09
CA PHE A 94 -6.32 3.17 -8.41
C PHE A 94 -7.64 3.95 -8.41
N ARG A 95 -8.25 4.15 -7.24
CA ARG A 95 -9.54 4.85 -7.06
C ARG A 95 -9.41 6.10 -6.21
N THR A 96 -8.22 6.40 -5.70
CA THR A 96 -7.97 7.56 -4.86
C THR A 96 -7.62 8.76 -5.75
N GLY A 97 -8.33 9.87 -5.57
CA GLY A 97 -8.03 11.11 -6.29
C GLY A 97 -6.65 11.64 -5.94
N THR A 98 -5.98 12.23 -6.93
CA THR A 98 -4.63 12.78 -6.80
C THR A 98 -4.67 14.30 -6.87
N VAL A 99 -3.91 14.98 -6.02
CA VAL A 99 -3.75 16.44 -6.08
C VAL A 99 -2.67 16.75 -7.11
N ASN A 100 -2.94 17.66 -8.04
CA ASN A 100 -1.93 18.14 -8.97
C ASN A 100 -1.01 19.14 -8.24
N GLU A 101 0.29 18.84 -8.19
CA GLU A 101 1.31 19.65 -7.49
C GLU A 101 1.35 21.08 -8.05
N ASP A 102 1.17 21.26 -9.37
CA ASP A 102 1.30 22.57 -10.03
C ASP A 102 0.07 23.46 -9.90
N SER A 103 -1.14 22.88 -9.87
CA SER A 103 -2.41 23.63 -9.93
C SER A 103 -3.25 23.53 -8.65
N SER A 104 -2.79 22.76 -7.67
CA SER A 104 -3.55 22.37 -6.46
C SER A 104 -4.94 21.80 -6.77
N GLU A 105 -5.17 21.35 -8.01
CA GLU A 105 -6.45 20.80 -8.44
C GLU A 105 -6.55 19.32 -8.14
N ILE A 106 -7.70 18.89 -7.62
CA ILE A 106 -7.94 17.48 -7.30
C ILE A 106 -8.45 16.76 -8.55
N ILE A 107 -7.68 15.80 -9.04
CA ILE A 107 -8.06 14.96 -10.18
C ILE A 107 -8.91 13.78 -9.67
N LEU A 108 -10.14 13.68 -10.17
CA LEU A 108 -11.08 12.59 -9.83
C LEU A 108 -11.39 11.65 -11.01
N ASP A 109 -10.91 11.95 -12.22
CA ASP A 109 -11.13 11.06 -13.39
C ASP A 109 -10.40 9.72 -13.17
N PRO A 110 -11.12 8.58 -13.10
CA PRO A 110 -10.53 7.27 -12.85
C PRO A 110 -9.48 6.88 -13.90
N LYS A 111 -9.62 7.30 -15.15
CA LYS A 111 -8.66 6.98 -16.23
C LYS A 111 -7.35 7.72 -16.01
N VAL A 112 -7.44 9.00 -15.63
CA VAL A 112 -6.27 9.84 -15.34
C VAL A 112 -5.58 9.36 -14.08
N ILE A 113 -6.32 9.08 -13.00
CA ILE A 113 -5.79 8.50 -11.76
C ILE A 113 -5.01 7.21 -12.06
N LYS A 114 -5.62 6.27 -12.79
CA LYS A 114 -4.97 5.02 -13.16
C LYS A 114 -3.68 5.26 -13.94
N MET A 115 -3.70 6.12 -14.94
CA MET A 115 -2.53 6.37 -15.79
C MET A 115 -1.39 7.03 -15.00
N ASN A 116 -1.71 8.02 -14.16
CA ASN A 116 -0.73 8.70 -13.32
C ASN A 116 -0.12 7.73 -12.29
N TYR A 117 -0.94 6.88 -11.67
CA TYR A 117 -0.46 5.88 -10.72
C TYR A 117 0.44 4.82 -11.37
N LEU A 118 0.06 4.33 -12.55
CA LEU A 118 0.86 3.36 -13.31
C LEU A 118 2.23 3.92 -13.73
N LYS A 119 2.32 5.21 -14.06
CA LYS A 119 3.57 5.86 -14.49
C LYS A 119 4.51 6.23 -13.34
N SER A 120 3.99 6.36 -12.13
CA SER A 120 4.74 6.83 -10.96
C SER A 120 5.09 5.68 -10.01
N TRP A 121 4.18 5.35 -9.10
CA TRP A 121 4.47 4.55 -7.90
C TRP A 121 4.04 3.09 -8.00
N PHE A 122 3.22 2.74 -8.99
CA PHE A 122 2.63 1.40 -9.11
C PHE A 122 3.66 0.28 -9.04
N VAL A 123 4.80 0.39 -9.73
CA VAL A 123 5.80 -0.69 -9.78
C VAL A 123 6.36 -0.98 -8.39
N VAL A 124 6.72 0.05 -7.64
CA VAL A 124 7.27 -0.08 -6.28
C VAL A 124 6.20 -0.62 -5.32
N ASP A 125 4.98 -0.08 -5.41
CA ASP A 125 3.87 -0.52 -4.56
C ASP A 125 3.46 -1.97 -4.86
N PHE A 126 3.47 -2.39 -6.12
CA PHE A 126 3.16 -3.75 -6.54
C PHE A 126 4.20 -4.75 -6.03
N ILE A 127 5.49 -4.49 -6.28
CA ILE A 127 6.59 -5.36 -5.83
C ILE A 127 6.59 -5.50 -4.31
N SER A 128 6.31 -4.40 -3.60
CA SER A 128 6.29 -4.38 -2.13
C SER A 128 5.05 -5.01 -1.49
N SER A 129 3.97 -5.22 -2.25
CA SER A 129 2.71 -5.81 -1.77
C SER A 129 2.57 -7.29 -2.08
N ILE A 130 3.33 -7.81 -3.05
CA ILE A 130 3.26 -9.22 -3.41
C ILE A 130 4.07 -10.09 -2.42
N PRO A 131 3.50 -11.20 -1.94
CA PRO A 131 4.20 -12.18 -1.11
C PRO A 131 5.16 -13.05 -1.95
N VAL A 132 6.22 -12.44 -2.50
CA VAL A 132 7.14 -13.11 -3.45
C VAL A 132 7.84 -14.31 -2.81
N ASP A 133 8.16 -14.22 -1.52
CA ASP A 133 8.73 -15.29 -0.71
C ASP A 133 7.82 -16.54 -0.67
N TYR A 134 6.52 -16.37 -0.40
CA TYR A 134 5.57 -17.48 -0.38
C TYR A 134 5.31 -18.08 -1.76
N ILE A 135 5.21 -17.25 -2.80
CA ILE A 135 5.07 -17.72 -4.19
C ILE A 135 6.25 -18.60 -4.56
N PHE A 136 7.48 -18.17 -4.22
CA PHE A 136 8.69 -18.94 -4.49
C PHE A 136 8.68 -20.28 -3.76
N LEU A 137 8.31 -20.31 -2.47
CA LEU A 137 8.22 -21.54 -1.68
C LEU A 137 7.18 -22.53 -2.24
N ILE A 138 6.03 -22.04 -2.73
CA ILE A 138 4.99 -22.88 -3.34
C ILE A 138 5.47 -23.46 -4.67
N VAL A 139 6.06 -22.62 -5.54
CA VAL A 139 6.63 -23.05 -6.83
C VAL A 139 7.71 -24.11 -6.61
N GLU A 140 8.60 -23.91 -5.63
CA GLU A 140 9.64 -24.87 -5.26
C GLU A 140 9.04 -26.21 -4.80
N LYS A 141 8.02 -26.18 -3.92
CA LYS A 141 7.36 -27.39 -3.41
C LYS A 141 6.64 -28.19 -4.51
N GLY A 142 6.18 -27.53 -5.58
CA GLY A 142 5.54 -28.17 -6.73
C GLY A 142 6.51 -28.80 -7.74
N MET A 143 7.81 -28.49 -7.66
CA MET A 143 8.86 -29.09 -8.49
C MET A 143 9.46 -30.31 -7.76
N ASP A 144 8.94 -31.49 -8.07
CA ASP A 144 9.21 -32.71 -7.30
C ASP A 144 10.69 -33.19 -7.34
N SER A 145 11.13 -33.57 -6.13
CA SER A 145 12.16 -34.51 -5.64
C SER A 145 13.44 -34.89 -6.45
N GLU A 146 14.55 -35.09 -5.70
CA GLU A 146 15.93 -35.55 -6.09
C GLU A 146 17.00 -34.47 -6.30
N VAL A 147 16.67 -33.24 -6.70
CA VAL A 147 17.70 -32.25 -7.14
C VAL A 147 18.24 -31.33 -6.01
N TYR A 148 17.59 -31.29 -4.85
CA TYR A 148 17.95 -30.35 -3.78
C TYR A 148 19.04 -30.91 -2.85
N LYS A 149 20.25 -31.08 -3.40
CA LYS A 149 21.47 -31.19 -2.58
C LYS A 149 21.49 -30.03 -1.59
N THR A 150 21.69 -30.32 -0.32
CA THR A 150 21.55 -29.44 0.87
C THR A 150 22.09 -28.01 0.71
N ALA A 151 23.15 -27.82 -0.09
CA ALA A 151 23.71 -26.51 -0.41
C ALA A 151 22.80 -25.60 -1.27
N ARG A 152 21.98 -26.17 -2.16
CA ARG A 152 21.00 -25.45 -2.99
C ARG A 152 19.80 -25.01 -2.16
N ALA A 153 19.30 -25.87 -1.27
CA ALA A 153 18.22 -25.54 -0.33
C ALA A 153 18.61 -24.38 0.61
N LEU A 154 19.83 -24.40 1.18
CA LEU A 154 20.33 -23.30 2.01
C LEU A 154 20.46 -21.97 1.24
N ARG A 155 20.87 -22.02 -0.04
CA ARG A 155 20.94 -20.82 -0.89
C ARG A 155 19.56 -20.26 -1.19
N ILE A 156 18.58 -21.13 -1.40
CA ILE A 156 17.18 -20.76 -1.66
C ILE A 156 16.54 -20.12 -0.43
N VAL A 157 16.69 -20.72 0.76
CA VAL A 157 16.20 -20.12 2.02
C VAL A 157 16.81 -18.74 2.26
N ARG A 158 18.08 -18.52 1.91
CA ARG A 158 18.69 -17.18 1.96
C ARG A 158 18.08 -16.24 0.94
N PHE A 159 17.76 -16.72 -0.26
CA PHE A 159 17.16 -15.91 -1.32
C PHE A 159 15.72 -15.49 -0.99
N THR A 160 14.89 -16.39 -0.43
CA THR A 160 13.54 -16.04 0.03
C THR A 160 13.56 -15.00 1.16
N LYS A 161 14.56 -15.08 2.06
CA LYS A 161 14.82 -14.03 3.07
C LYS A 161 15.22 -12.68 2.48
N ILE A 162 15.90 -12.65 1.32
CA ILE A 162 16.21 -11.40 0.63
C ILE A 162 14.95 -10.84 -0.05
N LEU A 163 14.12 -11.71 -0.64
CA LEU A 163 12.86 -11.30 -1.27
C LEU A 163 11.87 -10.73 -0.27
N SER A 164 11.84 -11.22 0.98
CA SER A 164 11.00 -10.63 2.03
C SER A 164 11.44 -9.22 2.44
N LEU A 165 12.69 -8.81 2.14
CA LEU A 165 13.13 -7.41 2.31
C LEU A 165 12.52 -6.47 1.27
N LEU A 166 11.95 -6.96 0.17
CA LEU A 166 11.20 -6.11 -0.78
C LEU A 166 9.99 -5.44 -0.09
N ARG A 167 9.49 -6.03 1.00
CA ARG A 167 8.47 -5.41 1.86
C ARG A 167 8.95 -4.09 2.46
N LEU A 168 10.26 -3.86 2.62
CA LEU A 168 10.82 -2.59 3.11
C LEU A 168 10.65 -1.45 2.08
N LEU A 169 10.42 -1.75 0.80
CA LEU A 169 10.08 -0.73 -0.19
C LEU A 169 8.76 -0.02 0.13
N ARG A 170 7.93 -0.57 1.04
CA ARG A 170 6.77 0.12 1.60
C ARG A 170 7.15 1.46 2.24
N LEU A 171 8.39 1.63 2.72
CA LEU A 171 8.88 2.92 3.23
C LEU A 171 8.75 4.07 2.21
N SER A 172 8.78 3.78 0.90
CA SER A 172 8.48 4.79 -0.11
C SER A 172 7.10 5.42 0.07
N ARG A 173 6.13 4.69 0.63
CA ARG A 173 4.80 5.20 0.98
C ARG A 173 4.85 6.19 2.14
N LEU A 174 5.71 5.99 3.14
CA LEU A 174 5.91 6.96 4.23
C LEU A 174 6.37 8.31 3.70
N ILE A 175 7.33 8.29 2.77
CA ILE A 175 7.86 9.53 2.18
C ILE A 175 6.74 10.30 1.49
N ARG A 176 5.88 9.60 0.74
CA ARG A 176 4.70 10.22 0.10
C ARG A 176 3.72 10.79 1.12
N TYR A 177 3.45 10.06 2.19
CA TYR A 177 2.57 10.56 3.25
C TYR A 177 3.16 11.81 3.91
N ILE A 178 4.44 11.79 4.28
CA ILE A 178 5.09 12.95 4.89
C ILE A 178 5.01 14.15 3.94
N HIS A 179 5.32 13.95 2.66
CA HIS A 179 5.27 15.02 1.67
C HIS A 179 3.85 15.59 1.48
N GLN A 180 2.83 14.72 1.42
CA GLN A 180 1.42 15.13 1.33
C GLN A 180 0.93 15.89 2.57
N TRP A 181 1.60 15.74 3.73
CA TRP A 181 1.24 16.39 4.98
C TRP A 181 2.04 17.68 5.26
N GLU A 182 3.20 17.86 4.63
CA GLU A 182 4.01 19.08 4.75
C GLU A 182 3.49 20.23 3.85
N GLU A 183 2.66 19.93 2.86
CA GLU A 183 1.98 20.88 1.96
C GLU A 183 0.57 21.27 2.46
#